data_AF-E1Z663-F1
#
_entry.id   AF-E1Z663-F1
#
_cell.length_a   1.000
_cell.length_b   1.000
_cell.length_c   1.000
_cell.angle_alpha   90.00
_cell.angle_beta   90.00
_cell.angle_gamma   90.00
#
_symmetry.space_group_name_H-M   'P 1'
#
loop_
_entity.id
_entity.type
_entity.pdbx_description
1 polymer ?
#
loop_
_entity_poly.entity_id
_entity_poly.type
_entity_poly.pdbx_seq_one_letter_code
_entity_poly.pdbx_strand_id
1 'polypeptide(L)'
;MATIWSIIAFWILPIPLVLFTLLTLPLPRNMRRGLLIFTQRVFDVPVVGAFKLLHVMLWLTAVAFLGSARQAHMIKTAGQEAVWTTPNMEISHLSKRWRSERNLWMTAFAFCAWVFLAALYREASRRLDLEARLSEMERSDFTATETREPSVSREVTSKAAAAAAASRDRTPTAGSPNKTAATAAHPAAAELVGSAAGGSSPPGGIQMQELKKTA
;
A
#
# COMPACT_ATOMS: atom_id res chain seq x y z
N MET A 1 33.48 1.61 15.80
CA MET A 1 32.99 0.59 14.85
C MET A 1 31.48 0.72 14.74
N ALA A 2 30.91 0.62 13.54
CA ALA A 2 29.45 0.52 13.40
C ALA A 2 29.01 -0.87 13.89
N THR A 3 28.09 -0.92 14.85
CA THR A 3 27.49 -2.20 15.27
C THR A 3 26.51 -2.68 14.18
N ILE A 4 26.32 -4.00 14.08
CA ILE A 4 25.33 -4.59 13.15
C ILE A 4 23.93 -3.98 13.38
N TRP A 5 23.59 -3.70 14.64
CA TRP A 5 22.38 -2.96 15.02
C TRP A 5 22.26 -1.58 14.35
N SER A 6 23.35 -0.83 14.23
CA SER A 6 23.37 0.47 13.55
C SER A 6 23.00 0.32 12.07
N ILE A 7 23.55 -0.70 11.40
CA ILE A 7 23.24 -0.98 9.99
C ILE A 7 21.75 -1.33 9.82
N ILE A 8 21.20 -2.19 10.70
CA ILE A 8 19.78 -2.55 10.68
C ILE A 8 18.90 -1.30 10.90
N ALA A 9 19.22 -0.48 11.90
CA ALA A 9 18.43 0.69 12.27
C ALA A 9 18.45 1.79 11.19
N PHE A 10 19.61 2.08 10.58
CA PHE A 10 19.75 3.17 9.61
C PHE A 10 19.47 2.78 8.15
N TRP A 11 19.51 1.48 7.78
CA TRP A 11 19.29 1.05 6.39
C TRP A 11 18.08 0.13 6.21
N ILE A 12 17.87 -0.86 7.07
CA ILE A 12 16.82 -1.88 6.88
C ILE A 12 15.44 -1.40 7.39
N LEU A 13 15.41 -0.48 8.35
CA LEU A 13 14.19 0.05 8.97
C LEU A 13 13.54 1.24 8.22
N PRO A 14 14.26 2.25 7.69
CA PRO A 14 13.60 3.37 7.01
C PRO A 14 13.00 2.98 5.66
N ILE A 15 13.56 2.01 4.93
CA ILE A 15 13.03 1.56 3.63
C ILE A 15 11.56 1.09 3.74
N PRO A 16 11.19 0.10 4.58
CA PRO A 16 9.81 -0.32 4.70
C PRO A 16 8.90 0.77 5.28
N LEU A 17 9.41 1.64 6.16
CA LEU A 17 8.65 2.78 6.68
C LEU A 17 8.27 3.77 5.57
N VAL A 18 9.23 4.18 4.74
CA VAL A 18 9.01 5.11 3.62
C VAL A 18 8.08 4.48 2.58
N LEU A 19 8.25 3.20 2.24
CA LEU A 19 7.33 2.53 1.32
C LEU A 19 5.91 2.41 1.92
N PHE A 20 5.79 2.13 3.23
CA PHE A 20 4.49 2.05 3.91
C PHE A 20 3.78 3.41 4.01
N THR A 21 4.48 4.49 4.35
CA THR A 21 3.88 5.84 4.40
C THR A 21 3.48 6.33 3.01
N LEU A 22 4.29 6.07 1.98
CA LEU A 22 3.90 6.33 0.59
C LEU A 22 2.67 5.50 0.18
N LEU A 23 2.56 4.22 0.57
CA LEU A 23 1.39 3.38 0.23
C LEU A 23 0.10 3.77 0.98
N THR A 24 0.21 4.35 2.17
CA THR A 24 -0.94 4.70 3.04
C THR A 24 -1.46 6.12 2.81
N LEU A 25 -0.69 6.99 2.15
CA LEU A 25 -1.17 8.32 1.73
C LEU A 25 -2.30 8.21 0.68
N PRO A 26 -3.36 9.06 0.76
CA PRO A 26 -4.45 9.10 -0.21
C PRO A 26 -4.03 9.82 -1.50
N LEU A 27 -3.09 9.23 -2.23
CA LEU A 27 -2.54 9.74 -3.49
C LEU A 27 -3.54 9.63 -4.65
N PRO A 28 -3.54 10.57 -5.61
CA PRO A 28 -4.38 10.50 -6.80
C PRO A 28 -4.05 9.24 -7.63
N ARG A 29 -5.08 8.69 -8.31
CA ARG A 29 -5.04 7.39 -9.02
C ARG A 29 -3.75 7.15 -9.81
N ASN A 30 -3.30 8.14 -10.59
CA ASN A 30 -2.11 8.04 -11.44
C ASN A 30 -0.82 7.85 -10.62
N MET A 31 -0.63 8.62 -9.54
CA MET A 31 0.52 8.48 -8.64
C MET A 31 0.47 7.16 -7.89
N ARG A 32 -0.71 6.72 -7.44
CA ARG A 32 -0.89 5.41 -6.80
C ARG A 32 -0.47 4.27 -7.73
N ARG A 33 -0.90 4.28 -9.00
CA ARG A 33 -0.52 3.27 -9.99
C ARG A 33 1.00 3.26 -10.25
N GLY A 34 1.62 4.43 -10.40
CA GLY A 34 3.07 4.57 -10.52
C GLY A 34 3.85 4.03 -9.30
N LEU A 35 3.36 4.32 -8.09
CA LEU A 35 3.94 3.82 -6.84
C LEU A 35 3.81 2.30 -6.69
N LEU A 36 2.68 1.71 -7.09
CA LEU A 36 2.54 0.24 -7.11
C LEU A 36 3.50 -0.41 -8.11
N ILE A 37 3.65 0.15 -9.31
CA ILE A 37 4.63 -0.33 -10.30
C ILE A 37 6.06 -0.18 -9.78
N PHE A 38 6.38 0.92 -9.09
CA PHE A 38 7.69 1.14 -8.48
C PHE A 38 7.98 0.14 -7.36
N THR A 39 7.07 -0.02 -6.40
CA THR A 39 7.25 -1.00 -5.31
C THR A 39 7.30 -2.44 -5.83
N GLN A 40 6.51 -2.78 -6.86
CA GLN A 40 6.64 -4.05 -7.56
C GLN A 40 8.03 -4.22 -8.19
N ARG A 41 8.53 -3.22 -8.95
CA ARG A 41 9.89 -3.24 -9.53
C ARG A 41 10.98 -3.40 -8.47
N VAL A 42 10.82 -2.82 -7.28
CA VAL A 42 11.79 -2.93 -6.17
C VAL A 42 11.73 -4.30 -5.49
N PHE A 43 10.54 -4.88 -5.27
CA PHE A 43 10.43 -6.19 -4.63
C PHE A 43 10.75 -7.35 -5.58
N ASP A 44 10.40 -7.22 -6.86
CA ASP A 44 10.61 -8.24 -7.90
C ASP A 44 12.04 -8.25 -8.47
N VAL A 45 12.98 -7.46 -7.92
CA VAL A 45 14.40 -7.62 -8.21
C VAL A 45 14.84 -9.05 -7.81
N PRO A 46 15.31 -9.88 -8.76
CA PRO A 46 15.82 -11.21 -8.46
C PRO A 46 17.23 -11.08 -7.87
N VAL A 47 17.38 -11.36 -6.58
CA VAL A 47 18.69 -11.26 -5.90
C VAL A 47 19.49 -12.56 -6.10
N VAL A 48 18.81 -13.71 -5.96
CA VAL A 48 19.38 -15.04 -6.25
C VAL A 48 18.28 -15.91 -6.85
N GLY A 49 18.30 -16.09 -8.18
CA GLY A 49 17.32 -16.90 -8.89
C GLY A 49 15.87 -16.48 -8.61
N ALA A 50 15.03 -17.42 -8.14
CA ALA A 50 13.63 -17.18 -7.82
C ALA A 50 13.39 -16.36 -6.53
N PHE A 51 14.43 -16.08 -5.72
CA PHE A 51 14.28 -15.31 -4.48
C PHE A 51 14.22 -13.80 -4.76
N LYS A 52 12.98 -13.31 -4.86
CA LYS A 52 12.62 -11.87 -4.82
C LYS A 52 13.21 -11.19 -3.57
N LEU A 53 13.71 -9.96 -3.72
CA LEU A 53 14.32 -9.14 -2.65
C LEU A 53 13.50 -9.12 -1.34
N LEU A 54 12.16 -9.06 -1.47
CA LEU A 54 11.24 -9.06 -0.33
C LEU A 54 11.40 -10.29 0.58
N HIS A 55 11.61 -11.49 0.03
CA HIS A 55 11.80 -12.70 0.85
C HIS A 55 13.14 -12.68 1.58
N VAL A 56 14.20 -12.15 0.95
CA VAL A 56 15.53 -12.01 1.56
C VAL A 56 15.47 -11.05 2.74
N MET A 57 14.81 -9.89 2.58
CA MET A 57 14.67 -8.90 3.67
C MET A 57 13.74 -9.37 4.79
N LEU A 58 12.67 -10.10 4.48
CA LEU A 58 11.79 -10.72 5.47
C LEU A 58 12.53 -11.80 6.29
N TRP A 59 13.34 -12.64 5.64
CA TRP A 59 14.15 -13.66 6.32
C TRP A 59 15.26 -13.03 7.16
N LEU A 60 15.98 -12.04 6.64
CA LEU A 60 17.02 -11.31 7.37
C LEU A 60 16.48 -10.61 8.61
N THR A 61 15.30 -9.98 8.53
CA THR A 61 14.65 -9.35 9.69
C THR A 61 14.06 -10.35 10.67
N ALA A 62 13.54 -11.49 10.20
CA ALA A 62 13.13 -12.61 11.08
C ALA A 62 14.33 -13.15 11.88
N VAL A 63 15.47 -13.39 11.23
CA VAL A 63 16.71 -13.83 11.89
C VAL A 63 17.23 -12.79 12.89
N ALA A 64 17.21 -11.50 12.54
CA ALA A 64 17.60 -10.42 13.44
C ALA A 64 16.69 -10.30 14.67
N PHE A 65 15.37 -10.49 14.50
CA PHE A 65 14.40 -10.56 15.59
C PHE A 65 14.63 -11.78 16.48
N LEU A 66 14.80 -12.98 15.92
CA LEU A 66 15.05 -14.21 16.67
C LEU A 66 16.37 -14.15 17.47
N GLY A 67 17.42 -13.59 16.86
CA GLY A 67 18.70 -13.33 17.53
C GLY A 67 18.55 -12.35 18.70
N SER A 68 17.80 -11.27 18.52
CA SER A 68 17.51 -10.29 19.58
C SER A 68 16.65 -10.88 20.70
N ALA A 69 15.68 -11.71 20.37
CA ALA A 69 14.83 -12.41 21.34
C ALA A 69 15.65 -13.42 22.18
N ARG A 70 16.53 -14.20 21.54
CA ARG A 70 17.48 -15.07 22.24
C ARG A 70 18.43 -14.29 23.15
N GLN A 71 18.95 -13.15 22.68
CA GLN A 71 19.84 -12.31 23.49
C GLN A 71 19.13 -11.73 24.73
N ALA A 72 17.90 -11.21 24.56
CA ALA A 72 17.09 -10.71 25.67
C ALA A 72 16.75 -11.83 26.67
N HIS A 73 16.42 -13.03 26.18
CA HIS A 73 16.18 -14.21 27.02
C HIS A 73 17.42 -14.61 27.84
N MET A 74 18.59 -14.71 27.20
CA MET A 74 19.84 -15.07 27.89
C MET A 74 20.26 -14.04 28.95
N ILE A 75 20.03 -12.73 28.70
CA ILE A 75 20.29 -11.68 29.70
C ILE A 75 19.29 -11.75 30.85
N LYS A 76 18.04 -12.15 30.58
CA LYS A 76 17.01 -12.38 31.62
C LYS A 76 17.38 -13.57 32.52
N THR A 77 17.71 -14.73 31.97
CA THR A 77 18.07 -15.92 32.76
C THR A 77 19.36 -15.71 33.55
N ALA A 78 20.39 -15.12 32.94
CA ALA A 78 21.62 -14.73 33.63
C ALA A 78 21.43 -13.63 34.71
N GLY A 79 20.24 -13.03 34.81
CA GLY A 79 19.84 -12.16 35.91
C GLY A 79 19.04 -12.84 37.02
N GLN A 80 18.66 -14.11 36.86
CA GLN A 80 17.95 -14.89 37.89
C GLN A 80 18.92 -15.71 38.75
N GLU A 81 20.07 -16.09 38.19
CA GLU A 81 21.13 -16.86 38.86
C GLU A 81 22.24 -15.96 39.47
N ALA A 82 22.24 -14.66 39.15
CA ALA A 82 23.30 -13.74 39.55
C ALA A 82 23.07 -13.17 40.97
N VAL A 83 23.87 -13.63 41.93
CA VAL A 83 24.00 -12.97 43.24
C VAL A 83 24.78 -11.66 43.07
N TRP A 84 24.09 -10.52 43.07
CA TRP A 84 24.72 -9.20 42.93
C TRP A 84 25.41 -8.78 44.24
N THR A 85 26.74 -8.91 44.29
CA THR A 85 27.55 -8.53 45.46
C THR A 85 27.80 -7.04 45.59
N THR A 86 27.55 -6.24 44.54
CA THR A 86 27.70 -4.77 44.57
C THR A 86 26.62 -4.06 43.74
N PRO A 87 26.13 -2.88 44.15
CA PRO A 87 25.12 -2.12 43.38
C PRO A 87 25.58 -1.75 41.96
N ASN A 88 26.88 -1.55 41.75
CA ASN A 88 27.46 -1.25 40.44
C ASN A 88 27.26 -2.41 39.44
N MET A 89 27.22 -3.66 39.91
CA MET A 89 26.93 -4.83 39.06
C MET A 89 25.45 -4.90 38.68
N GLU A 90 24.54 -4.56 39.59
CA GLU A 90 23.10 -4.49 39.33
C GLU A 90 22.78 -3.42 38.28
N ILE A 91 23.28 -2.18 38.46
CA ILE A 91 23.12 -1.08 37.50
C ILE A 91 23.70 -1.47 36.13
N SER A 92 24.85 -2.16 36.11
CA SER A 92 25.44 -2.70 34.87
C SER A 92 24.51 -3.70 34.18
N HIS A 93 23.91 -4.63 34.93
CA HIS A 93 22.96 -5.63 34.42
C HIS A 93 21.66 -4.99 33.89
N LEU A 94 21.01 -4.14 34.69
CA LEU A 94 19.82 -3.37 34.31
C LEU A 94 20.05 -2.59 33.01
N SER A 95 21.20 -1.93 32.88
CA SER A 95 21.54 -1.19 31.67
C SER A 95 21.79 -2.10 30.45
N LYS A 96 22.27 -3.34 30.63
CA LYS A 96 22.40 -4.33 29.55
C LYS A 96 21.03 -4.87 29.13
N ARG A 97 20.18 -5.22 30.11
CA ARG A 97 18.78 -5.64 29.89
C ARG A 97 18.01 -4.62 29.07
N TRP A 98 17.98 -3.35 29.52
CA TRP A 98 17.28 -2.27 28.81
C TRP A 98 17.74 -2.10 27.36
N ARG A 99 19.06 -2.15 27.09
CA ARG A 99 19.59 -2.10 25.72
C ARG A 99 19.15 -3.30 24.89
N SER A 100 19.16 -4.51 25.45
CA SER A 100 18.70 -5.72 24.73
C SER A 100 17.20 -5.70 24.44
N GLU A 101 16.39 -5.21 25.38
CA GLU A 101 14.94 -5.11 25.27
C GLU A 101 14.54 -4.07 24.21
N ARG A 102 15.17 -2.88 24.23
CA ARG A 102 14.99 -1.88 23.17
C ARG A 102 15.38 -2.43 21.79
N ASN A 103 16.44 -3.22 21.69
CA ASN A 103 16.87 -3.82 20.42
C ASN A 103 15.89 -4.91 19.94
N LEU A 104 15.29 -5.68 20.86
CA LEU A 104 14.20 -6.60 20.57
C LEU A 104 12.97 -5.87 20.02
N TRP A 105 12.52 -4.79 20.68
CA TRP A 105 11.37 -4.00 20.18
C TRP A 105 11.62 -3.38 18.80
N MET A 106 12.82 -2.86 18.55
CA MET A 106 13.19 -2.31 17.23
C MET A 106 13.25 -3.37 16.12
N THR A 107 13.73 -4.59 16.41
CA THR A 107 13.77 -5.69 15.43
C THR A 107 12.40 -6.33 15.22
N ALA A 108 11.57 -6.41 16.26
CA ALA A 108 10.16 -6.79 16.16
C ALA A 108 9.39 -5.82 15.27
N PHE A 109 9.53 -4.51 15.50
CA PHE A 109 8.90 -3.47 14.69
C PHE A 109 9.34 -3.54 13.22
N ALA A 110 10.65 -3.69 12.96
CA ALA A 110 11.16 -3.83 11.60
C ALA A 110 10.59 -5.08 10.90
N PHE A 111 10.58 -6.24 11.57
CA PHE A 111 10.00 -7.47 11.03
C PHE A 111 8.49 -7.31 10.75
N CYS A 112 7.71 -6.75 11.68
CA CYS A 112 6.30 -6.47 11.47
C CYS A 112 6.06 -5.50 10.30
N ALA A 113 6.88 -4.46 10.14
CA ALA A 113 6.80 -3.55 9.00
C ALA A 113 7.02 -4.28 7.66
N TRP A 114 8.01 -5.18 7.58
CA TRP A 114 8.22 -6.03 6.39
C TRP A 114 7.08 -7.02 6.15
N VAL A 115 6.46 -7.59 7.20
CA VAL A 115 5.26 -8.44 7.10
C VAL A 115 4.06 -7.66 6.56
N PHE A 116 3.77 -6.48 7.11
CA PHE A 116 2.68 -5.61 6.63
C PHE A 116 2.91 -5.17 5.18
N LEU A 117 4.15 -4.80 4.83
CA LEU A 117 4.52 -4.41 3.48
C LEU A 117 4.38 -5.57 2.48
N ALA A 118 4.68 -6.81 2.89
CA ALA A 118 4.41 -8.01 2.10
C ALA A 118 2.91 -8.31 1.94
N ALA A 119 2.09 -8.09 2.96
CA ALA A 119 0.64 -8.21 2.88
C ALA A 119 0.05 -7.16 1.92
N LEU A 120 0.47 -5.89 2.06
CA LEU A 120 0.07 -4.80 1.18
C LEU A 120 0.49 -5.03 -0.29
N TYR A 121 1.70 -5.54 -0.53
CA TYR A 121 2.15 -5.91 -1.87
C TYR A 121 1.26 -6.98 -2.50
N ARG A 122 0.95 -8.07 -1.77
CA ARG A 122 0.07 -9.14 -2.29
C ARG A 122 -1.34 -8.64 -2.60
N GLU A 123 -1.86 -7.73 -1.78
CA GLU A 123 -3.16 -7.09 -2.00
C GLU A 123 -3.13 -6.09 -3.18
N ALA A 124 -2.03 -5.36 -3.35
CA ALA A 124 -1.83 -4.46 -4.48
C ALA A 124 -1.73 -5.21 -5.82
N SER A 125 -0.96 -6.30 -5.88
CA SER A 125 -0.87 -7.15 -7.09
C SER A 125 -2.25 -7.68 -7.49
N ARG A 126 -3.02 -8.23 -6.53
CA ARG A 126 -4.39 -8.70 -6.77
C ARG A 126 -5.30 -7.62 -7.36
N ARG A 127 -5.18 -6.37 -6.90
CA ARG A 127 -5.96 -5.25 -7.43
C ARG A 127 -5.54 -4.89 -8.85
N LEU A 128 -4.25 -4.88 -9.15
CA LEU A 128 -3.75 -4.66 -10.53
C LEU A 128 -4.20 -5.78 -11.49
N ASP A 129 -4.18 -7.04 -11.04
CA ASP A 129 -4.66 -8.19 -11.83
C ASP A 129 -6.18 -8.09 -12.13
N LEU A 130 -6.97 -7.59 -11.16
CA LEU A 130 -8.41 -7.35 -11.32
C LEU A 130 -8.70 -6.12 -12.21
N GLU A 131 -7.99 -5.01 -12.02
CA GLU A 131 -8.09 -3.82 -12.89
C GLU A 131 -7.73 -4.15 -14.34
N ALA A 132 -6.71 -4.99 -14.57
CA ALA A 132 -6.35 -5.46 -15.90
C ALA A 132 -7.49 -6.26 -16.56
N ARG A 133 -8.06 -7.26 -15.86
CA ARG A 133 -9.17 -8.09 -16.37
C ARG A 133 -10.43 -7.28 -16.67
N LEU A 134 -10.76 -6.29 -15.84
CA LEU A 134 -11.88 -5.38 -16.10
C LEU A 134 -11.64 -4.57 -17.39
N SER A 135 -10.44 -4.01 -17.57
CA SER A 135 -10.10 -3.26 -18.80
C SER A 135 -10.04 -4.14 -20.06
N GLU A 136 -9.82 -5.45 -19.91
CA GLU A 136 -9.89 -6.43 -21.00
C GLU A 136 -11.35 -6.72 -21.37
N MET A 137 -12.23 -6.90 -20.38
CA MET A 137 -13.68 -7.10 -20.58
C MET A 137 -14.37 -5.87 -21.20
N GLU A 138 -14.11 -4.67 -20.67
CA GLU A 138 -14.61 -3.41 -21.23
C GLU A 138 -14.20 -3.23 -22.70
N ARG A 139 -12.99 -3.67 -23.06
CA ARG A 139 -12.48 -3.63 -24.43
C ARG A 139 -13.14 -4.68 -25.31
N SER A 140 -13.35 -5.91 -24.83
CA SER A 140 -14.02 -6.96 -25.60
C SER A 140 -15.49 -6.65 -25.86
N ASP A 141 -16.20 -6.07 -24.88
CA ASP A 141 -17.61 -5.69 -25.02
C ASP A 141 -17.78 -4.60 -26.09
N PHE A 142 -16.91 -3.59 -26.08
CA PHE A 142 -16.88 -2.55 -27.12
C PHE A 142 -16.70 -3.16 -28.52
N THR A 143 -15.67 -4.01 -28.71
CA THR A 143 -15.44 -4.67 -30.00
C THR A 143 -16.57 -5.62 -30.41
N ALA A 144 -17.23 -6.28 -29.45
CA ALA A 144 -18.40 -7.14 -29.70
C ALA A 144 -19.62 -6.33 -30.16
N THR A 145 -19.81 -5.10 -29.65
CA THR A 145 -20.85 -4.20 -30.17
C THR A 145 -20.52 -3.64 -31.55
N GLU A 146 -19.27 -3.23 -31.80
CA GLU A 146 -18.85 -2.65 -33.09
C GLU A 146 -18.94 -3.65 -34.25
N THR A 147 -18.66 -4.94 -34.00
CA THR A 147 -18.75 -6.00 -35.02
C THR A 147 -20.20 -6.41 -35.37
N ARG A 148 -21.22 -5.90 -34.66
CA ARG A 148 -22.62 -6.37 -34.80
C ARG A 148 -23.47 -5.60 -35.82
N GLU A 149 -23.01 -4.46 -36.35
CA GLU A 149 -23.73 -3.72 -37.42
C GLU A 149 -22.95 -3.66 -38.76
N PRO A 150 -22.91 -4.76 -39.52
CA PRO A 150 -22.89 -4.61 -40.98
C PRO A 150 -23.73 -5.66 -41.74
N SER A 151 -25.04 -5.83 -41.43
CA SER A 151 -25.91 -6.71 -42.24
C SER A 151 -27.37 -6.26 -42.41
N VAL A 152 -28.10 -5.95 -41.33
CA VAL A 152 -29.57 -5.82 -41.33
C VAL A 152 -30.08 -4.81 -42.37
N SER A 153 -29.41 -3.67 -42.53
CA SER A 153 -29.78 -2.64 -43.51
C SER A 153 -29.73 -3.12 -44.96
N ARG A 154 -28.95 -4.16 -45.30
CA ARG A 154 -28.80 -4.64 -46.69
C ARG A 154 -29.96 -5.52 -47.15
N GLU A 155 -30.61 -6.26 -46.25
CA GLU A 155 -31.81 -7.06 -46.58
C GLU A 155 -33.10 -6.22 -46.63
N VAL A 156 -33.18 -5.14 -45.83
CA VAL A 156 -34.31 -4.20 -45.95
C VAL A 156 -34.27 -3.46 -47.29
N THR A 157 -33.09 -3.05 -47.76
CA THR A 157 -32.97 -2.35 -49.06
C THR A 157 -33.28 -3.25 -50.26
N SER A 158 -32.89 -4.53 -50.26
CA SER A 158 -33.23 -5.46 -51.36
C SER A 158 -34.74 -5.75 -51.41
N LYS A 159 -35.41 -5.86 -50.24
CA LYS A 159 -36.86 -6.02 -50.17
C LYS A 159 -37.63 -4.73 -50.50
N ALA A 160 -37.09 -3.56 -50.17
CA ALA A 160 -37.63 -2.27 -50.57
C ALA A 160 -37.56 -2.05 -52.09
N ALA A 161 -36.47 -2.47 -52.74
CA ALA A 161 -36.35 -2.41 -54.21
C ALA A 161 -37.43 -3.26 -54.92
N ALA A 162 -37.78 -4.43 -54.38
CA ALA A 162 -38.89 -5.24 -54.89
C ALA A 162 -40.27 -4.60 -54.67
N ALA A 163 -40.46 -3.87 -53.56
CA ALA A 163 -41.72 -3.16 -53.27
C ALA A 163 -41.90 -1.87 -54.11
N ALA A 164 -40.80 -1.17 -54.43
CA ALA A 164 -40.83 0.09 -55.19
C ALA A 164 -41.40 -0.04 -56.62
N ALA A 165 -41.43 -1.25 -57.18
CA ALA A 165 -42.05 -1.52 -58.48
C ALA A 165 -43.60 -1.61 -58.42
N ALA A 166 -44.20 -1.72 -57.23
CA ALA A 166 -45.61 -2.10 -57.05
C ALA A 166 -46.52 -0.99 -56.51
N SER A 167 -46.00 0.18 -56.15
CA SER A 167 -46.76 1.25 -55.47
C SER A 167 -46.74 2.59 -56.24
N ARG A 168 -47.02 2.56 -57.54
CA ARG A 168 -47.00 3.75 -58.42
C ARG A 168 -48.33 4.52 -58.49
N ASP A 169 -49.11 4.53 -57.40
CA ASP A 169 -50.30 5.39 -57.30
C ASP A 169 -50.65 5.74 -55.84
N ARG A 170 -50.36 6.99 -55.45
CA ARG A 170 -51.17 7.84 -54.55
C ARG A 170 -50.63 9.25 -54.44
N THR A 171 -51.54 10.22 -54.37
CA THR A 171 -51.29 11.66 -54.25
C THR A 171 -50.97 12.11 -52.82
N PRO A 172 -50.33 13.28 -52.63
CA PRO A 172 -49.91 13.77 -51.32
C PRO A 172 -51.03 14.49 -50.54
N THR A 173 -50.92 14.47 -49.21
CA THR A 173 -51.69 15.31 -48.28
C THR A 173 -50.76 15.96 -47.25
N ALA A 174 -51.14 17.12 -46.71
CA ALA A 174 -50.22 18.06 -46.06
C ALA A 174 -50.43 18.28 -44.55
N GLY A 175 -49.42 18.88 -43.90
CA GLY A 175 -49.41 19.27 -42.48
C GLY A 175 -48.55 18.35 -41.59
N SER A 176 -47.98 18.78 -40.47
CA SER A 176 -47.86 20.15 -39.91
C SER A 176 -46.73 20.19 -38.84
N PRO A 177 -46.09 21.34 -38.53
CA PRO A 177 -44.89 21.39 -37.65
C PRO A 177 -45.18 21.76 -36.16
N ASN A 178 -44.31 21.29 -35.24
CA ASN A 178 -44.12 21.81 -33.87
C ASN A 178 -42.78 21.29 -33.28
N LYS A 179 -41.96 22.08 -32.56
CA LYS A 179 -41.92 22.29 -31.08
C LYS A 179 -41.69 21.02 -30.24
N THR A 180 -40.90 20.97 -29.15
CA THR A 180 -40.05 21.95 -28.38
C THR A 180 -39.04 21.12 -27.55
N ALA A 181 -37.77 21.48 -27.38
CA ALA A 181 -37.20 22.40 -26.37
C ALA A 181 -37.50 22.09 -24.87
N ALA A 182 -36.50 21.54 -24.15
CA ALA A 182 -36.21 21.64 -22.69
C ALA A 182 -34.79 21.06 -22.45
N THR A 183 -33.80 21.54 -21.66
CA THR A 183 -33.61 22.44 -20.48
C THR A 183 -33.54 21.73 -19.11
N ALA A 184 -32.70 22.31 -18.20
CA ALA A 184 -32.27 21.81 -16.87
C ALA A 184 -31.32 20.57 -16.94
N ALA A 185 -30.11 20.53 -16.36
CA ALA A 185 -29.34 21.38 -15.44
C ALA A 185 -29.83 21.47 -13.97
N HIS A 186 -29.00 20.96 -13.04
CA HIS A 186 -29.06 21.27 -11.61
C HIS A 186 -27.67 21.07 -10.93
N PRO A 187 -27.20 21.99 -10.04
CA PRO A 187 -25.90 21.89 -9.34
C PRO A 187 -26.00 21.77 -7.80
N ALA A 188 -24.84 21.67 -7.13
CA ALA A 188 -24.61 21.72 -5.66
C ALA A 188 -25.23 20.56 -4.84
N ALA A 189 -24.83 20.21 -3.61
CA ALA A 189 -23.74 20.62 -2.68
C ALA A 189 -23.13 19.32 -2.04
N ALA A 190 -22.35 19.24 -0.95
CA ALA A 190 -21.76 20.16 0.05
C ALA A 190 -20.42 19.54 0.56
N GLU A 191 -19.40 20.28 0.99
CA GLU A 191 -19.12 20.76 2.36
C GLU A 191 -19.24 19.73 3.50
N LEU A 192 -18.10 19.39 4.14
CA LEU A 192 -18.03 19.13 5.59
C LEU A 192 -16.58 19.27 6.10
N VAL A 193 -16.34 20.24 6.98
CA VAL A 193 -15.04 20.49 7.64
C VAL A 193 -15.00 19.74 8.98
N GLY A 194 -13.88 19.08 9.28
CA GLY A 194 -13.65 18.42 10.58
C GLY A 194 -12.26 18.74 11.13
N SER A 195 -12.18 19.58 12.16
CA SER A 195 -10.92 20.04 12.76
C SER A 195 -10.88 19.79 14.27
N ALA A 196 -9.91 18.99 14.71
CA ALA A 196 -9.43 18.88 16.09
C ALA A 196 -7.96 18.41 16.01
N ALA A 197 -6.94 19.05 16.58
CA ALA A 197 -6.78 19.64 17.91
C ALA A 197 -6.74 18.59 19.04
N GLY A 198 -5.59 18.42 19.69
CA GLY A 198 -5.40 17.39 20.72
C GLY A 198 -3.93 17.06 21.06
N GLY A 199 -3.05 18.07 21.15
CA GLY A 199 -1.66 17.84 21.55
C GLY A 199 -1.50 17.79 23.07
N SER A 200 -0.84 16.74 23.60
CA SER A 200 -0.44 16.67 25.00
C SER A 200 0.93 16.01 25.15
N SER A 201 1.91 16.77 25.64
CA SER A 201 3.28 16.29 25.92
C SER A 201 3.49 16.22 27.44
N PRO A 202 3.80 15.05 28.02
CA PRO A 202 4.18 14.97 29.43
C PRO A 202 5.64 15.45 29.64
N PRO A 203 5.92 16.34 30.60
CA PRO A 203 7.28 16.69 30.99
C PRO A 203 7.89 15.60 31.88
N GLY A 204 9.20 15.36 31.78
CA GLY A 204 9.86 14.25 32.50
C GLY A 204 11.38 14.25 32.46
N GLY A 205 12.02 15.42 32.49
CA GLY A 205 13.48 15.53 32.46
C GLY A 205 14.13 15.17 33.80
N ILE A 206 14.53 13.91 33.98
CA ILE A 206 15.30 13.47 35.16
C ILE A 206 16.76 13.96 35.01
N GLN A 207 17.15 14.96 35.81
CA GLN A 207 18.55 15.33 35.96
C GLN A 207 19.27 14.29 36.85
N MET A 208 20.20 13.52 36.26
CA MET A 208 21.20 12.83 37.07
C MET A 208 22.28 13.84 37.47
N GLN A 209 22.37 14.13 38.76
CA GLN A 209 23.43 14.98 39.33
C GLN A 209 24.80 14.31 39.22
N GLU A 210 25.86 15.12 39.11
CA GLU A 210 27.24 14.64 39.12
C GLU A 210 27.59 13.99 40.47
N LEU A 211 27.82 12.67 40.46
CA LEU A 211 28.48 12.00 41.57
C LEU A 211 29.98 12.34 41.52
N LYS A 212 30.35 13.39 42.27
CA LYS A 212 31.73 13.90 42.35
C LYS A 212 32.71 12.79 42.73
N LYS A 213 33.81 12.74 41.98
CA LYS A 213 34.96 11.87 42.22
C LYS A 213 35.75 12.38 43.44
N THR A 214 36.00 11.51 44.42
CA THR A 214 36.85 11.81 45.59
C THR A 214 37.81 10.66 45.84
N ALA A 215 39.11 10.97 45.86
CA ALA A 215 40.24 10.08 46.15
C ALA A 215 40.24 8.76 45.35
#